data_AF-A0AB72UAD5-F1
#
_entry.id   AF-A0AB72UAD5-F1
#
_cell.length_a   1.000
_cell.length_b   1.000
_cell.length_c   1.000
_cell.angle_alpha   90.00
_cell.angle_beta   90.00
_cell.angle_gamma   90.00
#
_symmetry.space_group_name_H-M   'P 1'
#
loop_
_entity.id
_entity.type
_entity.pdbx_description
1 polymer ?
#
loop_
_entity_poly.entity_id
_entity_poly.type
_entity_poly.pdbx_seq_one_letter_code
_entity_poly.pdbx_strand_id
1 'polypeptide(L)'
;MLKKPSPHQTELEMVTLDSLVPSDHLLRKIDAVIDFSFIHARVADLYCANNGRPALDPVMMFKALFIGYLFGVRSERQLVREIEVNVAYRWFLQLKLTDKVFDASTLSQNRRRRYHDASVAQDIFDEIVEQAIRHGLVDGKVLYTDSTHLKADANKNKWDREVVAKSRAAYWDDLDLAIEEDRAAHAKKPLKAKERQPVEKETKISRTDPDSGYMVRDGKPKGFFYLDHRTVDGKLGIITDSYATPANLHDSIPYLDRLDRQRQRFDLDVIAVGLDAGYATAAIAKGLEDRDILGVTGYRRPNLREGYIPKRKYVYDPERDAYRCPEGQLLSYATTDRNGTAIITATRKNAAPVLCWLPVPPMPTTEKLSRAMSGKTPETGLTPIV
;
A
#
# COMPACT_ATOMS: atom_id res chain seq x y z
N MET A 1 -54.76 -28.71 -2.73
CA MET A 1 -55.21 -28.56 -1.32
C MET A 1 -54.40 -27.46 -0.67
N LEU A 2 -55.04 -26.36 -0.28
CA LEU A 2 -54.42 -25.33 0.56
C LEU A 2 -54.40 -25.84 2.01
N LYS A 3 -53.21 -26.04 2.58
CA LYS A 3 -53.07 -26.31 4.02
C LYS A 3 -53.42 -25.04 4.79
N LYS A 4 -54.31 -25.15 5.78
CA LYS A 4 -54.54 -24.07 6.75
C LYS A 4 -53.32 -23.98 7.68
N PRO A 5 -52.78 -22.77 7.93
CA PRO A 5 -51.65 -22.62 8.85
C PRO A 5 -52.08 -22.92 10.29
N SER A 6 -51.36 -23.81 10.96
CA SER A 6 -51.40 -24.00 12.42
C SER A 6 -50.31 -23.15 13.09
N PRO A 7 -50.52 -22.71 14.33
CA PRO A 7 -49.57 -21.86 15.06
C PRO A 7 -48.39 -22.68 15.60
N HIS A 8 -47.49 -23.11 14.71
CA HIS A 8 -46.29 -23.90 15.06
C HIS A 8 -45.22 -23.09 15.80
N GLN A 9 -45.34 -21.77 15.89
CA GLN A 9 -44.28 -20.89 16.45
C GLN A 9 -43.96 -21.15 17.93
N THR A 10 -44.85 -21.83 18.66
CA THR A 10 -44.68 -22.17 20.08
C THR A 10 -44.42 -23.65 20.32
N GLU A 11 -44.31 -24.47 19.28
CA GLU A 11 -44.03 -25.91 19.41
C GLU A 11 -42.56 -26.13 19.77
N LEU A 12 -42.30 -27.12 20.62
CA LEU A 12 -40.94 -27.54 20.96
C LEU A 12 -40.40 -28.44 19.86
N GLU A 13 -39.36 -27.97 19.17
CA GLU A 13 -38.66 -28.73 18.14
C GLU A 13 -37.25 -29.14 18.63
N MET A 14 -36.86 -30.39 18.34
CA MET A 14 -35.51 -30.87 18.55
C MET A 14 -34.74 -30.79 17.24
N VAL A 15 -33.84 -29.82 17.14
CA VAL A 15 -33.05 -29.55 15.93
C VAL A 15 -31.58 -29.34 16.29
N THR A 16 -30.68 -29.62 15.35
CA THR A 16 -29.27 -29.25 15.47
C THR A 16 -29.01 -27.96 14.70
N LEU A 17 -28.10 -27.11 15.20
CA LEU A 17 -27.68 -25.92 14.46
C LEU A 17 -27.14 -26.28 13.07
N ASP A 18 -26.45 -27.41 12.97
CA ASP A 18 -25.91 -27.90 11.72
C ASP A 18 -27.02 -28.21 10.70
N SER A 19 -28.10 -28.87 11.12
CA SER A 19 -29.25 -29.14 10.23
C SER A 19 -30.01 -27.89 9.75
N LEU A 20 -29.90 -26.77 10.46
CA LEU A 20 -30.61 -25.54 10.13
C LEU A 20 -29.86 -24.65 9.13
N VAL A 21 -28.54 -24.83 9.02
CA VAL A 21 -27.69 -24.03 8.13
C VAL A 21 -27.41 -24.80 6.85
N PRO A 22 -27.85 -24.32 5.67
CA PRO A 22 -27.62 -25.00 4.39
C PRO A 22 -26.15 -25.35 4.17
N SER A 23 -25.88 -26.54 3.60
CA SER A 23 -24.52 -27.05 3.40
C SER A 23 -23.67 -26.19 2.46
N ASP A 24 -24.31 -25.48 1.54
CA ASP A 24 -23.70 -24.59 0.55
C ASP A 24 -23.56 -23.13 1.02
N HIS A 25 -24.00 -22.82 2.25
CA HIS A 25 -23.96 -21.49 2.83
C HIS A 25 -22.52 -20.94 2.90
N LEU A 26 -22.34 -19.64 2.61
CA LEU A 26 -21.02 -19.00 2.53
C LEU A 26 -20.19 -19.17 3.81
N LEU A 27 -20.80 -18.99 4.99
CA LEU A 27 -20.10 -19.15 6.27
C LEU A 27 -19.56 -20.56 6.49
N ARG A 28 -20.19 -21.61 5.92
CA ARG A 28 -19.63 -22.97 5.97
C ARG A 28 -18.38 -23.11 5.12
N LYS A 29 -18.39 -22.52 3.93
CA LYS A 29 -17.22 -22.51 3.04
C LYS A 29 -16.05 -21.79 3.69
N ILE A 30 -16.32 -20.69 4.39
CA ILE A 30 -15.31 -19.91 5.11
C ILE A 30 -14.77 -20.70 6.30
N ASP A 31 -15.64 -21.24 7.16
CA ASP A 31 -15.23 -21.99 8.35
C ASP A 31 -14.42 -23.25 8.00
N ALA A 32 -14.69 -23.86 6.84
CA ALA A 32 -13.95 -25.02 6.35
C ALA A 32 -12.54 -24.70 5.82
N VAL A 33 -12.26 -23.45 5.46
CA VAL A 33 -11.02 -23.06 4.76
C VAL A 33 -10.13 -22.18 5.62
N ILE A 34 -10.71 -21.26 6.41
CA ILE A 34 -9.95 -20.31 7.22
C ILE A 34 -9.83 -20.85 8.65
N ASP A 35 -8.60 -21.09 9.08
CA ASP A 35 -8.33 -21.38 10.48
C ASP A 35 -8.25 -20.07 11.26
N PHE A 36 -9.13 -19.90 12.25
CA PHE A 36 -9.14 -18.75 13.15
C PHE A 36 -8.51 -19.06 14.53
N SER A 37 -8.14 -20.32 14.79
CA SER A 37 -7.66 -20.76 16.10
C SER A 37 -6.36 -20.07 16.53
N PHE A 38 -5.53 -19.66 15.56
CA PHE A 38 -4.29 -18.94 15.80
C PHE A 38 -4.47 -17.66 16.63
N ILE A 39 -5.66 -17.03 16.56
CA ILE A 39 -5.94 -15.78 17.28
C ILE A 39 -5.77 -15.98 18.79
N HIS A 40 -6.13 -17.16 19.32
CA HIS A 40 -5.92 -17.46 20.74
C HIS A 40 -4.46 -17.32 21.15
N ALA A 41 -3.54 -17.90 20.38
CA ALA A 41 -2.13 -17.83 20.69
C ALA A 41 -1.59 -16.38 20.60
N ARG A 42 -2.09 -15.60 19.65
CA ARG A 42 -1.67 -14.20 19.42
C ARG A 42 -2.10 -13.24 20.52
N VAL A 43 -3.20 -13.52 21.22
CA VAL A 43 -3.75 -12.60 22.24
C VAL A 43 -3.72 -13.17 23.65
N ALA A 44 -3.14 -14.35 23.87
CA ALA A 44 -3.18 -15.05 25.14
C ALA A 44 -2.62 -14.23 26.31
N ASP A 45 -1.56 -13.47 26.07
CA ASP A 45 -0.88 -12.59 27.01
C ASP A 45 -1.75 -11.41 27.48
N LEU A 46 -2.73 -11.00 26.66
CA LEU A 46 -3.70 -9.95 27.01
C LEU A 46 -4.82 -10.45 27.94
N TYR A 47 -4.83 -11.74 28.27
CA TYR A 47 -5.88 -12.40 29.04
C TYR A 47 -5.32 -13.03 30.32
N CYS A 48 -6.10 -12.96 31.40
CA CYS A 48 -5.75 -13.63 32.65
C CYS A 48 -6.25 -15.08 32.63
N ALA A 49 -5.37 -16.02 32.99
CA ALA A 49 -5.70 -17.45 32.97
C ALA A 49 -6.69 -17.88 34.07
N ASN A 50 -6.69 -17.22 35.23
CA ASN A 50 -7.34 -17.76 36.43
C ASN A 50 -8.07 -16.74 37.31
N ASN A 51 -8.21 -15.48 36.88
CA ASN A 51 -8.84 -14.45 37.71
C ASN A 51 -9.84 -13.59 36.93
N GLY A 52 -10.90 -13.17 37.64
CA GLY A 52 -11.94 -12.28 37.14
C GLY A 52 -13.09 -12.98 36.41
N ARG A 53 -13.96 -12.17 35.81
CA ARG A 53 -15.07 -12.67 34.99
C ARG A 53 -14.52 -13.33 33.73
N PRO A 54 -14.98 -14.54 33.36
CA PRO A 54 -14.60 -15.19 32.12
C PRO A 54 -14.80 -14.25 30.93
N ALA A 55 -13.74 -14.05 30.15
CA ALA A 55 -13.80 -13.21 28.98
C ALA A 55 -14.55 -13.92 27.85
N LEU A 56 -15.12 -13.14 26.93
CA LEU A 56 -15.62 -13.68 25.68
C LEU A 56 -14.45 -14.22 24.85
N ASP A 57 -14.70 -15.29 24.12
CA ASP A 57 -13.73 -15.89 23.22
C ASP A 57 -13.25 -14.85 22.16
N PRO A 58 -11.94 -14.58 22.06
CA PRO A 58 -11.36 -13.73 21.03
C PRO A 58 -11.71 -14.15 19.60
N VAL A 59 -11.77 -15.46 19.32
CA VAL A 59 -12.07 -15.99 17.98
C VAL A 59 -13.52 -15.67 17.63
N MET A 60 -14.46 -15.97 18.52
CA MET A 60 -15.86 -15.57 18.38
C MET A 60 -16.01 -14.06 18.14
N MET A 61 -15.30 -13.22 18.89
CA MET A 61 -15.34 -11.76 18.71
C MET A 61 -14.86 -11.33 17.32
N PHE A 62 -13.74 -11.89 16.86
CA PHE A 62 -13.21 -11.61 15.54
C PHE A 62 -14.18 -12.08 14.45
N LYS A 63 -14.69 -13.31 14.55
CA LYS A 63 -15.69 -13.88 13.63
C LYS A 63 -16.96 -13.03 13.58
N ALA A 64 -17.40 -12.44 14.70
CA ALA A 64 -18.56 -11.56 14.72
C ALA A 64 -18.31 -10.27 13.92
N LEU A 65 -17.15 -9.62 14.13
CA LEU A 65 -16.77 -8.46 13.32
C LEU A 65 -16.63 -8.83 11.85
N PHE A 66 -16.04 -9.99 11.56
CA PHE A 66 -15.88 -10.52 10.21
C PHE A 66 -17.23 -10.70 9.50
N ILE A 67 -18.25 -11.28 10.17
CA ILE A 67 -19.64 -11.32 9.67
C ILE A 67 -20.13 -9.90 9.34
N GLY A 68 -19.90 -8.95 10.24
CA GLY A 68 -20.33 -7.56 10.06
C GLY A 68 -19.77 -6.93 8.80
N TYR A 69 -18.48 -7.11 8.52
CA TYR A 69 -17.87 -6.63 7.28
C TYR A 69 -18.34 -7.43 6.04
N LEU A 70 -18.44 -8.76 6.15
CA LEU A 70 -18.80 -9.65 5.05
C LEU A 70 -20.22 -9.38 4.51
N PHE A 71 -21.18 -9.17 5.42
CA PHE A 71 -22.58 -8.91 5.06
C PHE A 71 -22.96 -7.42 5.06
N GLY A 72 -22.00 -6.53 5.28
CA GLY A 72 -22.22 -5.08 5.21
C GLY A 72 -23.00 -4.47 6.38
N VAL A 73 -22.98 -5.12 7.55
CA VAL A 73 -23.60 -4.64 8.78
C VAL A 73 -22.71 -3.60 9.45
N ARG A 74 -23.02 -2.32 9.24
CA ARG A 74 -22.16 -1.20 9.66
C ARG A 74 -22.22 -0.84 11.15
N SER A 75 -23.12 -1.46 11.91
CA SER A 75 -23.36 -1.14 13.32
C SER A 75 -23.16 -2.39 14.17
N GLU A 76 -22.28 -2.32 15.16
CA GLU A 76 -22.05 -3.41 16.12
C GLU A 76 -23.33 -3.76 16.90
N ARG A 77 -24.20 -2.77 17.16
CA ARG A 77 -25.52 -3.00 17.78
C ARG A 77 -26.47 -3.74 16.85
N GLN A 78 -26.42 -3.43 15.55
CA GLN A 78 -27.21 -4.15 14.55
C GLN A 78 -26.67 -5.56 14.37
N LEU A 79 -25.34 -5.73 14.35
CA LEU A 79 -24.68 -7.03 14.27
C LEU A 79 -25.13 -7.96 15.41
N VAL A 80 -25.14 -7.47 16.65
CA VAL A 80 -25.64 -8.25 17.80
C VAL A 80 -27.10 -8.64 17.62
N ARG A 81 -27.98 -7.71 17.19
CA ARG A 81 -29.39 -8.03 16.89
C ARG A 81 -29.54 -9.06 15.77
N GLU A 82 -28.70 -9.00 14.75
CA GLU A 82 -28.71 -10.00 13.68
C GLU A 82 -28.23 -11.37 14.19
N ILE A 83 -27.21 -11.42 15.04
CA ILE A 83 -26.76 -12.67 15.69
C ILE A 83 -27.86 -13.27 16.58
N GLU A 84 -28.70 -12.45 17.23
CA GLU A 84 -29.82 -12.95 18.05
C GLU A 84 -30.80 -13.79 17.24
N VAL A 85 -31.08 -13.39 15.99
CA VAL A 85 -32.13 -13.99 15.15
C VAL A 85 -31.60 -14.88 14.01
N ASN A 86 -30.34 -14.73 13.61
CA ASN A 86 -29.76 -15.43 12.47
C ASN A 86 -29.01 -16.70 12.90
N VAL A 87 -29.59 -17.86 12.57
CA VAL A 87 -29.04 -19.17 12.92
C VAL A 87 -27.66 -19.42 12.28
N ALA A 88 -27.43 -18.95 11.05
CA ALA A 88 -26.14 -19.13 10.38
C ALA A 88 -25.02 -18.34 11.07
N TYR A 89 -25.33 -17.16 11.62
CA TYR A 89 -24.36 -16.38 12.38
C TYR A 89 -24.04 -17.08 13.70
N ARG A 90 -25.06 -17.59 14.41
CA ARG A 90 -24.85 -18.36 15.65
C ARG A 90 -24.03 -19.62 15.40
N TRP A 91 -24.30 -20.34 14.31
CA TRP A 91 -23.53 -21.52 13.90
C TRP A 91 -22.05 -21.15 13.68
N PHE A 92 -21.76 -20.09 12.92
CA PHE A 92 -20.38 -19.67 12.64
C PHE A 92 -19.63 -19.19 13.90
N LEU A 93 -20.36 -18.59 14.83
CA LEU A 93 -19.85 -18.14 16.13
C LEU A 93 -19.81 -19.23 17.19
N GLN A 94 -20.23 -20.46 16.88
CA GLN A 94 -20.34 -21.58 17.81
C GLN A 94 -21.22 -21.28 19.05
N LEU A 95 -22.27 -20.48 18.87
CA LEU A 95 -23.27 -20.17 19.89
C LEU A 95 -24.44 -21.14 19.81
N LYS A 96 -24.87 -21.70 20.95
CA LYS A 96 -26.12 -22.47 21.03
C LYS A 96 -27.31 -21.56 20.78
N LEU A 97 -28.46 -22.11 20.37
CA LEU A 97 -29.70 -21.34 20.20
C LEU A 97 -30.19 -20.68 21.50
N THR A 98 -29.86 -21.28 22.65
CA THR A 98 -30.24 -20.81 23.98
C THR A 98 -29.23 -19.84 24.59
N ASP A 99 -28.02 -19.75 24.04
CA ASP A 99 -26.98 -18.87 24.59
C ASP A 99 -27.41 -17.41 24.46
N LYS A 100 -27.10 -16.60 25.48
CA LYS A 100 -27.31 -15.16 25.38
C LYS A 100 -26.22 -14.56 24.50
N VAL A 101 -26.60 -13.77 23.49
CA VAL A 101 -25.63 -13.02 22.68
C VAL A 101 -24.97 -11.95 23.55
N PHE A 102 -23.67 -11.74 23.34
CA PHE A 102 -22.90 -10.74 24.07
C PHE A 102 -23.39 -9.32 23.77
N ASP A 103 -23.16 -8.40 24.69
CA ASP A 103 -23.53 -7.00 24.49
C ASP A 103 -22.57 -6.31 23.50
N ALA A 104 -23.10 -5.47 22.62
CA ALA A 104 -22.32 -4.76 21.60
C ALA A 104 -21.18 -3.91 22.19
N SER A 105 -21.34 -3.40 23.42
CA SER A 105 -20.28 -2.65 24.10
C SER A 105 -19.01 -3.47 24.30
N THR A 106 -19.10 -4.80 24.39
CA THR A 106 -17.95 -5.72 24.57
C THR A 106 -16.92 -5.53 23.46
N LEU A 107 -17.37 -5.42 22.21
CA LEU A 107 -16.50 -5.20 21.04
C LEU A 107 -15.75 -3.87 21.17
N SER A 108 -16.48 -2.79 21.45
CA SER A 108 -15.91 -1.45 21.61
C SER A 108 -14.95 -1.34 22.80
N GLN A 109 -15.23 -2.00 23.92
CA GLN A 109 -14.39 -1.95 25.12
C GLN A 109 -13.12 -2.76 24.93
N ASN A 110 -13.18 -3.92 24.28
CA ASN A 110 -11.98 -4.71 24.00
C ASN A 110 -11.06 -3.99 23.00
N ARG A 111 -11.60 -3.33 21.97
CA ARG A 111 -10.80 -2.49 21.07
C ARG A 111 -10.07 -1.36 21.80
N ARG A 112 -10.73 -0.71 22.76
CA ARG A 112 -10.14 0.40 23.54
C ARG A 112 -9.13 -0.05 24.59
N ARG A 113 -9.33 -1.21 25.21
CA ARG A 113 -8.57 -1.63 26.40
C ARG A 113 -7.50 -2.67 26.10
N ARG A 114 -7.82 -3.68 25.30
CA ARG A 114 -6.94 -4.84 25.05
C ARG A 114 -6.24 -4.73 23.70
N TYR A 115 -6.99 -4.39 22.66
CA TYR A 115 -6.51 -4.35 21.28
C TYR A 115 -6.20 -2.94 20.81
N HIS A 116 -5.73 -2.09 21.73
CA HIS A 116 -5.31 -0.73 21.38
C HIS A 116 -3.95 -0.74 20.66
N ASP A 117 -3.11 -1.74 20.93
CA ASP A 117 -1.83 -1.87 20.25
C ASP A 117 -2.03 -2.23 18.77
N ALA A 118 -1.28 -1.55 17.90
CA ALA A 118 -1.35 -1.70 16.45
C ALA A 118 -0.83 -3.08 15.98
N SER A 119 0.03 -3.71 16.79
CA SER A 119 0.64 -5.01 16.49
C SER A 119 -0.40 -6.12 16.28
N VAL A 120 -1.40 -6.24 17.17
CA VAL A 120 -2.38 -7.35 17.12
C VAL A 120 -3.14 -7.40 15.80
N ALA A 121 -3.59 -6.25 15.29
CA ALA A 121 -4.31 -6.19 14.02
C ALA A 121 -3.41 -6.57 12.84
N GLN A 122 -2.15 -6.13 12.86
CA GLN A 122 -1.16 -6.48 11.85
C GLN A 122 -0.81 -7.97 11.90
N ASP A 123 -0.65 -8.56 13.08
CA ASP A 123 -0.33 -9.97 13.26
C ASP A 123 -1.46 -10.88 12.74
N ILE A 124 -2.71 -10.50 13.00
CA ILE A 124 -3.88 -11.21 12.46
C ILE A 124 -3.90 -11.13 10.93
N PHE A 125 -3.66 -9.94 10.37
CA PHE A 125 -3.58 -9.75 8.93
C PHE A 125 -2.46 -10.60 8.31
N ASP A 126 -1.26 -10.56 8.89
CA ASP A 126 -0.10 -11.30 8.40
C ASP A 126 -0.35 -12.82 8.41
N GLU A 127 -0.95 -13.36 9.46
CA GLU A 127 -1.27 -14.80 9.52
C GLU A 127 -2.28 -15.20 8.43
N ILE A 128 -3.27 -14.35 8.13
CA ILE A 128 -4.22 -14.60 7.04
C ILE A 128 -3.49 -14.62 5.69
N VAL A 129 -2.53 -13.71 5.48
CA VAL A 129 -1.68 -13.70 4.28
C VAL A 129 -0.82 -14.97 4.21
N GLU A 130 -0.23 -15.41 5.33
CA GLU A 130 0.53 -16.68 5.40
C GLU A 130 -0.33 -17.91 5.10
N GLN A 131 -1.59 -17.94 5.54
CA GLN A 131 -2.53 -18.98 5.15
C GLN A 131 -2.77 -18.95 3.63
N ALA A 132 -2.98 -17.76 3.05
CA ALA A 132 -3.15 -17.61 1.60
C ALA A 132 -1.92 -18.08 0.80
N ILE A 133 -0.71 -17.78 1.28
CA ILE A 133 0.55 -18.26 0.69
C ILE A 133 0.66 -19.79 0.79
N ARG A 134 0.38 -20.37 1.96
CA ARG A 134 0.37 -21.84 2.16
C ARG A 134 -0.59 -22.57 1.23
N HIS A 135 -1.72 -21.94 0.91
CA HIS A 135 -2.70 -22.45 -0.06
C HIS A 135 -2.35 -22.14 -1.52
N GLY A 136 -1.21 -21.49 -1.79
CA GLY A 136 -0.76 -21.14 -3.13
C GLY A 136 -1.62 -20.07 -3.81
N LEU A 137 -2.35 -19.25 -3.05
CA LEU A 137 -3.18 -18.16 -3.59
C LEU A 137 -2.37 -16.89 -3.89
N VAL A 138 -1.21 -16.77 -3.24
CA VAL A 138 -0.22 -15.70 -3.41
C VAL A 138 1.08 -16.35 -3.87
N ASP A 139 1.72 -15.83 -4.91
CA ASP A 139 3.06 -16.27 -5.32
C ASP A 139 4.15 -15.22 -5.04
N GLY A 140 3.77 -13.98 -4.74
CA GLY A 140 4.67 -12.92 -4.33
C GLY A 140 5.53 -12.36 -5.46
N LYS A 141 5.29 -12.76 -6.72
CA LYS A 141 6.19 -12.43 -7.83
C LYS A 141 5.96 -11.04 -8.38
N VAL A 142 4.69 -10.70 -8.62
CA VAL A 142 4.30 -9.41 -9.19
C VAL A 142 3.39 -8.71 -8.21
N LEU A 143 3.82 -7.55 -7.72
CA LEU A 143 3.06 -6.77 -6.74
C LEU A 143 2.54 -5.47 -7.35
N TYR A 144 1.33 -5.06 -6.99
CA TYR A 144 0.78 -3.77 -7.38
C TYR A 144 0.47 -2.95 -6.14
N THR A 145 0.97 -1.72 -6.08
CA THR A 145 0.76 -0.84 -4.92
C THR A 145 0.06 0.45 -5.32
N ASP A 146 -0.98 0.79 -4.59
CA ASP A 146 -1.70 2.06 -4.70
C ASP A 146 -2.11 2.58 -3.32
N SER A 147 -2.38 3.88 -3.21
CA SER A 147 -2.85 4.51 -1.98
C SER A 147 -4.26 5.05 -2.11
N THR A 148 -5.10 4.77 -1.12
CA THR A 148 -6.48 5.29 -1.06
C THR A 148 -6.63 6.27 0.09
N HIS A 149 -7.41 7.34 -0.15
CA HIS A 149 -7.68 8.34 0.88
C HIS A 149 -8.83 7.87 1.77
N LEU A 150 -8.56 7.72 3.06
CA LEU A 150 -9.56 7.41 4.07
C LEU A 150 -9.88 8.68 4.85
N LYS A 151 -11.17 9.05 4.90
CA LYS A 151 -11.59 10.22 5.67
C LYS A 151 -11.45 9.93 7.16
N ALA A 152 -10.70 10.76 7.87
CA ALA A 152 -10.60 10.67 9.32
C ALA A 152 -11.92 11.12 9.97
N ASP A 153 -12.24 10.56 11.14
CA ASP A 153 -13.37 11.01 11.95
C ASP A 153 -13.00 12.27 12.76
N ALA A 154 -12.61 13.31 12.04
CA ALA A 154 -12.09 14.54 12.59
C ALA A 154 -12.71 15.78 11.93
N ASN A 155 -13.07 16.76 12.75
CA ASN A 155 -13.64 18.00 12.26
C ASN A 155 -12.55 18.90 11.67
N LYS A 156 -12.66 19.22 10.37
CA LYS A 156 -11.74 20.10 9.63
C LYS A 156 -11.53 21.51 10.21
N ASN A 157 -12.41 21.95 11.11
CA ASN A 157 -12.35 23.26 11.76
C ASN A 157 -11.81 23.21 13.20
N LYS A 158 -11.55 22.03 13.77
CA LYS A 158 -11.01 21.87 15.13
C LYS A 158 -9.56 21.39 15.06
N TRP A 159 -8.62 22.32 15.05
CA TRP A 159 -7.21 22.04 14.88
C TRP A 159 -6.32 23.03 15.61
N ASP A 160 -5.11 22.58 15.89
CA ASP A 160 -4.01 23.39 16.40
C ASP A 160 -2.91 23.48 15.34
N ARG A 161 -2.02 24.49 15.47
CA ARG A 161 -0.88 24.69 14.57
C ARG A 161 0.34 24.10 15.21
N GLU A 162 1.03 23.25 14.47
CA GLU A 162 2.31 22.73 14.88
C GLU A 162 3.31 22.86 13.73
N VAL A 163 4.54 23.20 14.08
CA VAL A 163 5.64 23.28 13.15
C VAL A 163 6.23 21.88 13.04
N VAL A 164 5.92 21.20 11.93
CA VAL A 164 6.47 19.86 11.68
C VAL A 164 7.64 20.00 10.72
N ALA A 165 8.81 19.52 11.15
CA ALA A 165 9.95 19.35 10.27
C ALA A 165 9.66 18.21 9.29
N LYS A 166 9.57 18.51 7.98
CA LYS A 166 9.48 17.44 6.98
C LYS A 166 10.84 16.77 6.85
N SER A 167 11.01 15.62 7.48
CA SER A 167 12.17 14.76 7.27
C SER A 167 12.17 14.24 5.83
N ARG A 168 12.93 14.89 4.95
CA ARG A 168 13.50 14.26 3.75
C ARG A 168 14.91 13.71 4.03
N ALA A 169 15.28 13.64 5.32
CA ALA A 169 16.65 13.44 5.76
C ALA A 169 17.20 12.07 5.33
N ALA A 170 16.40 10.99 5.44
CA ALA A 170 16.86 9.64 5.13
C ALA A 170 17.36 9.46 3.68
N TYR A 171 16.78 10.17 2.71
CA TYR A 171 17.21 10.09 1.30
C TYR A 171 18.37 11.05 0.97
N TRP A 172 18.68 12.02 1.82
CA TRP A 172 19.71 13.02 1.50
C TRP A 172 21.10 12.44 1.55
N ASP A 173 21.39 11.56 2.49
CA ASP A 173 22.70 10.92 2.62
C ASP A 173 22.97 10.02 1.42
N ASP A 174 22.01 9.16 1.04
CA ASP A 174 22.10 8.31 -0.15
C ASP A 174 22.21 9.11 -1.45
N LEU A 175 21.51 10.26 -1.53
CA LEU A 175 21.59 11.14 -2.68
C LEU A 175 22.93 11.85 -2.77
N ASP A 176 23.46 12.33 -1.65
CA ASP A 176 24.75 13.02 -1.61
C ASP A 176 25.88 12.01 -1.96
N LEU A 177 25.81 10.78 -1.46
CA LEU A 177 26.71 9.69 -1.86
C LEU A 177 26.63 9.42 -3.38
N ALA A 178 25.43 9.28 -3.93
CA ALA A 178 25.25 9.05 -5.37
C ALA A 178 25.77 10.21 -6.23
N ILE A 179 25.61 11.46 -5.77
CA ILE A 179 26.17 12.64 -6.45
C ILE A 179 27.70 12.60 -6.42
N GLU A 180 28.30 12.20 -5.30
CA GLU A 180 29.75 12.09 -5.17
C GLU A 180 30.32 11.00 -6.08
N GLU A 181 29.69 9.82 -6.11
CA GLU A 181 30.04 8.70 -6.99
C GLU A 181 29.96 9.09 -8.48
N ASP A 182 28.85 9.70 -8.91
CA ASP A 182 28.67 10.17 -10.28
C ASP A 182 29.74 11.21 -10.67
N ARG A 183 30.00 12.18 -9.78
CA ARG A 183 31.02 13.20 -10.01
C ARG A 183 32.42 12.61 -10.05
N ALA A 184 32.72 11.62 -9.22
CA ALA A 184 34.00 10.92 -9.23
C ALA A 184 34.20 10.13 -10.53
N ALA A 185 33.17 9.41 -11.00
CA ALA A 185 33.18 8.70 -12.28
C ALA A 185 33.46 9.64 -13.47
N HIS A 186 32.95 10.88 -13.40
CA HIS A 186 33.17 11.91 -14.42
C HIS A 186 34.36 12.83 -14.14
N ALA A 187 35.26 12.45 -13.24
CA ALA A 187 36.45 13.21 -12.84
C ALA A 187 36.16 14.68 -12.44
N LYS A 188 34.99 14.92 -11.83
CA LYS A 188 34.58 16.22 -11.27
C LYS A 188 34.89 16.28 -9.77
N LYS A 189 35.22 17.47 -9.29
CA LYS A 189 35.44 17.71 -7.85
C LYS A 189 34.13 17.49 -7.05
N PRO A 190 34.19 16.97 -5.83
CA PRO A 190 33.03 16.88 -4.93
C PRO A 190 32.36 18.24 -4.74
N LEU A 191 31.05 18.23 -4.49
CA LEU A 191 30.32 19.45 -4.14
C LEU A 191 30.67 19.84 -2.70
N LYS A 192 30.69 21.15 -2.41
CA LYS A 192 30.83 21.58 -1.01
C LYS A 192 29.65 21.07 -0.20
N ALA A 193 29.95 20.34 0.88
CA ALA A 193 28.98 19.90 1.88
C ALA A 193 28.13 21.10 2.32
N LYS A 194 26.82 20.93 2.29
CA LYS A 194 25.87 21.91 2.79
C LYS A 194 24.85 21.15 3.60
N GLU A 195 24.75 21.47 4.88
CA GLU A 195 23.66 20.96 5.70
C GLU A 195 22.34 21.38 5.08
N ARG A 196 21.57 20.39 4.65
CA ARG A 196 20.19 20.57 4.25
C ARG A 196 19.39 20.56 5.55
N GLN A 197 18.74 21.66 5.87
CA GLN A 197 17.83 21.69 7.00
C GLN A 197 16.44 21.26 6.51
N PRO A 198 15.75 20.38 7.25
CA PRO A 198 14.37 20.05 6.93
C PRO A 198 13.55 21.34 6.90
N VAL A 199 12.78 21.54 5.83
CA VAL A 199 11.91 22.72 5.73
C VAL A 199 10.81 22.56 6.77
N GLU A 200 10.87 23.39 7.80
CA GLU A 200 9.81 23.55 8.77
C GLU A 200 8.58 24.12 8.08
N LYS A 201 7.45 23.43 8.20
CA LYS A 201 6.17 23.91 7.67
C LYS A 201 5.11 23.80 8.74
N GLU A 202 4.46 24.92 9.03
CA GLU A 202 3.24 24.93 9.83
C GLU A 202 2.20 24.01 9.18
N THR A 203 1.79 23.00 9.93
CA THR A 203 0.75 22.04 9.54
C THR A 203 -0.37 22.07 10.56
N LYS A 204 -1.60 21.82 10.10
CA LYS A 204 -2.77 21.71 10.97
C LYS A 204 -2.83 20.31 11.54
N ILE A 205 -2.94 20.19 12.85
CA ILE A 205 -3.11 18.92 13.56
C ILE A 205 -4.50 18.90 14.19
N SER A 206 -5.21 17.79 14.04
CA SER A 206 -6.55 17.62 14.58
C SER A 206 -6.50 17.46 16.10
N ARG A 207 -7.41 18.13 16.82
CA ARG A 207 -7.56 17.95 18.27
C ARG A 207 -8.14 16.59 18.68
N THR A 208 -8.85 15.94 17.77
CA THR A 208 -9.58 14.69 18.04
C THR A 208 -8.81 13.48 17.51
N ASP A 209 -7.99 13.69 16.49
CA ASP A 209 -7.27 12.61 15.80
C ASP A 209 -5.90 13.12 15.28
N PRO A 210 -4.91 13.30 16.18
CA PRO A 210 -3.63 13.93 15.85
C PRO A 210 -2.83 13.20 14.76
N ASP A 211 -3.05 11.89 14.59
CA ASP A 211 -2.35 11.05 13.61
C ASP A 211 -2.86 11.27 12.18
N SER A 212 -3.98 11.99 12.00
CA SER A 212 -4.52 12.31 10.68
C SER A 212 -3.80 13.49 10.01
N GLY A 213 -3.65 13.41 8.69
CA GLY A 213 -3.03 14.48 7.90
C GLY A 213 -4.05 15.46 7.32
N TYR A 214 -3.80 16.77 7.46
CA TYR A 214 -4.64 17.78 6.80
C TYR A 214 -4.33 17.88 5.31
N MET A 215 -5.27 17.46 4.47
CA MET A 215 -5.12 17.46 3.01
C MET A 215 -5.80 18.66 2.36
N VAL A 216 -5.05 19.34 1.49
CA VAL A 216 -5.57 20.35 0.56
C VAL A 216 -5.12 19.95 -0.85
N ARG A 217 -6.04 19.35 -1.63
CA ARG A 217 -5.83 19.00 -3.04
C ARG A 217 -6.92 19.66 -3.88
N ASP A 218 -6.53 20.23 -5.02
CA ASP A 218 -7.48 20.85 -5.95
C ASP A 218 -8.46 19.80 -6.48
N GLY A 219 -9.76 20.16 -6.49
CA GLY A 219 -10.84 19.25 -6.90
C GLY A 219 -11.24 18.17 -5.88
N LYS A 220 -10.56 18.06 -4.73
CA LYS A 220 -10.90 17.10 -3.65
C LYS A 220 -11.40 17.80 -2.38
N PRO A 221 -12.23 17.14 -1.56
CA PRO A 221 -12.71 17.72 -0.30
C PRO A 221 -11.54 18.00 0.66
N LYS A 222 -11.51 19.22 1.20
CA LYS A 222 -10.52 19.65 2.22
C LYS A 222 -10.90 19.08 3.58
N GLY A 223 -9.93 18.52 4.30
CA GLY A 223 -10.15 17.95 5.63
C GLY A 223 -8.99 17.10 6.13
N PHE A 224 -9.25 16.37 7.22
CA PHE A 224 -8.33 15.39 7.79
C PHE A 224 -8.55 14.01 7.17
N PHE A 225 -7.46 13.39 6.74
CA PHE A 225 -7.47 12.11 6.04
C PHE A 225 -6.26 11.26 6.44
N TYR A 226 -6.38 9.97 6.17
CA TYR A 226 -5.31 9.01 6.09
C TYR A 226 -5.09 8.58 4.64
N LEU A 227 -3.88 8.11 4.35
CA LEU A 227 -3.55 7.37 3.14
C LEU A 227 -3.32 5.92 3.55
N ASP A 228 -4.11 5.03 2.99
CA ASP A 228 -3.93 3.58 3.13
C ASP A 228 -3.19 3.07 1.90
N HIS A 229 -1.91 2.77 2.08
CA HIS A 229 -1.03 2.17 1.08
C HIS A 229 -1.30 0.67 1.07
N ARG A 230 -1.84 0.16 -0.04
CA ARG A 230 -2.17 -1.24 -0.19
C ARG A 230 -1.34 -1.86 -1.29
N THR A 231 -0.82 -3.04 -1.02
CA THR A 231 -0.17 -3.88 -2.02
C THR A 231 -0.98 -5.14 -2.26
N VAL A 232 -1.17 -5.49 -3.53
CA VAL A 232 -1.86 -6.71 -3.95
C VAL A 232 -0.94 -7.58 -4.78
N ASP A 233 -1.07 -8.89 -4.59
CA ASP A 233 -0.41 -9.91 -5.40
C ASP A 233 -1.12 -10.09 -6.76
N GLY A 234 -0.33 -10.17 -7.82
CA GLY A 234 -0.82 -10.24 -9.20
C GLY A 234 -1.49 -11.55 -9.60
N LYS A 235 -1.35 -12.64 -8.82
CA LYS A 235 -1.88 -13.96 -9.20
C LYS A 235 -3.39 -14.02 -9.09
N LEU A 236 -3.93 -13.66 -7.92
CA LEU A 236 -5.37 -13.68 -7.61
C LEU A 236 -5.88 -12.38 -6.99
N GLY A 237 -5.06 -11.33 -6.89
CA GLY A 237 -5.46 -10.04 -6.35
C GLY A 237 -5.61 -10.04 -4.82
N ILE A 238 -4.92 -10.92 -4.11
CA ILE A 238 -4.93 -10.94 -2.64
C ILE A 238 -4.10 -9.76 -2.12
N ILE A 239 -4.65 -9.03 -1.14
CA ILE A 239 -3.92 -7.95 -0.47
C ILE A 239 -2.85 -8.58 0.42
N THR A 240 -1.58 -8.22 0.19
CA THR A 240 -0.41 -8.72 0.93
C THR A 240 0.13 -7.69 1.93
N ASP A 241 -0.24 -6.42 1.77
CA ASP A 241 0.14 -5.36 2.71
C ASP A 241 -0.90 -4.23 2.75
N SER A 242 -1.11 -3.69 3.94
CA SER A 242 -1.87 -2.45 4.16
C SER A 242 -1.16 -1.64 5.23
N TYR A 243 -0.91 -0.36 4.93
CA TYR A 243 -0.21 0.54 5.83
C TYR A 243 -0.82 1.93 5.78
N ALA A 244 -1.28 2.43 6.93
CA ALA A 244 -1.89 3.74 7.03
C ALA A 244 -0.86 4.80 7.41
N THR A 245 -0.84 5.92 6.68
CA THR A 245 -0.05 7.11 7.02
C THR A 245 -0.92 8.36 7.05
N PRO A 246 -0.48 9.43 7.71
CA PRO A 246 -1.13 10.74 7.61
C PRO A 246 -1.23 11.21 6.15
N ALA A 247 -2.36 11.79 5.72
CA ALA A 247 -2.57 12.17 4.31
C ALA A 247 -1.71 13.36 3.78
N ASN A 248 -0.95 14.01 4.66
CA ASN A 248 0.04 15.04 4.30
C ASN A 248 1.41 14.43 3.95
N LEU A 249 1.61 13.13 4.22
CA LEU A 249 2.74 12.33 3.73
C LEU A 249 2.52 12.01 2.24
N HIS A 250 3.60 11.93 1.46
CA HIS A 250 3.53 11.54 0.06
C HIS A 250 3.68 10.03 -0.09
N ASP A 251 2.92 9.43 -0.99
CA ASP A 251 2.80 7.96 -1.18
C ASP A 251 4.13 7.27 -1.47
N SER A 252 5.04 7.98 -2.14
CA SER A 252 6.38 7.46 -2.43
C SER A 252 7.29 7.27 -1.21
N ILE A 253 6.97 7.89 -0.07
CA ILE A 253 7.84 7.89 1.12
C ILE A 253 7.89 6.49 1.77
N PRO A 254 6.77 5.87 2.15
CA PRO A 254 6.81 4.57 2.82
C PRO A 254 7.06 3.40 1.87
N TYR A 255 6.97 3.60 0.56
CA TYR A 255 6.85 2.51 -0.42
C TYR A 255 7.98 1.46 -0.34
N LEU A 256 9.25 1.88 -0.36
CA LEU A 256 10.38 0.94 -0.36
C LEU A 256 10.46 0.15 0.95
N ASP A 257 10.21 0.80 2.09
CA ASP A 257 10.17 0.13 3.40
C ASP A 257 9.06 -0.91 3.46
N ARG A 258 7.90 -0.62 2.85
CA ARG A 258 6.78 -1.58 2.76
C ARG A 258 7.07 -2.73 1.81
N LEU A 259 7.77 -2.47 0.71
CA LEU A 259 8.23 -3.52 -0.19
C LEU A 259 9.20 -4.47 0.53
N ASP A 260 10.18 -3.91 1.26
CA ASP A 260 11.15 -4.71 2.01
C ASP A 260 10.51 -5.48 3.15
N ARG A 261 9.57 -4.86 3.89
CA ARG A 261 8.79 -5.54 4.92
C ARG A 261 8.11 -6.79 4.34
N GLN A 262 7.43 -6.69 3.21
CA GLN A 262 6.72 -7.84 2.62
C GLN A 262 7.68 -8.96 2.23
N ARG A 263 8.79 -8.60 1.57
CA ARG A 263 9.85 -9.55 1.18
C ARG A 263 10.41 -10.27 2.40
N GLN A 264 10.71 -9.55 3.47
CA GLN A 264 11.29 -10.13 4.69
C GLN A 264 10.26 -10.92 5.51
N ARG A 265 9.04 -10.41 5.65
CA ARG A 265 8.00 -10.99 6.52
C ARG A 265 7.46 -12.30 5.96
N PHE A 266 7.31 -12.38 4.65
CA PHE A 266 6.66 -13.50 3.96
C PHE A 266 7.61 -14.26 3.03
N ASP A 267 8.90 -13.91 3.00
CA ASP A 267 9.92 -14.50 2.12
C ASP A 267 9.53 -14.46 0.63
N LEU A 268 9.01 -13.32 0.17
CA LEU A 268 8.53 -13.16 -1.21
C LEU A 268 9.68 -12.89 -2.18
N ASP A 269 9.76 -13.71 -3.22
CA ASP A 269 10.64 -13.52 -4.38
C ASP A 269 9.99 -12.56 -5.40
N VAL A 270 9.98 -11.27 -5.05
CA VAL A 270 9.40 -10.22 -5.88
C VAL A 270 10.28 -9.96 -7.09
N ILE A 271 9.76 -10.20 -8.30
CA ILE A 271 10.45 -9.98 -9.57
C ILE A 271 10.04 -8.67 -10.24
N ALA A 272 8.81 -8.20 -10.01
CA ALA A 272 8.28 -7.01 -10.65
C ALA A 272 7.25 -6.30 -9.77
N VAL A 273 7.16 -4.98 -9.94
CA VAL A 273 6.17 -4.14 -9.26
C VAL A 273 5.49 -3.20 -10.24
N GLY A 274 4.17 -3.06 -10.11
CA GLY A 274 3.36 -2.09 -10.84
C GLY A 274 2.91 -0.96 -9.93
N LEU A 275 3.21 0.29 -10.30
CA LEU A 275 2.93 1.48 -9.50
C LEU A 275 2.26 2.58 -10.32
N ASP A 276 1.43 3.40 -9.67
CA ASP A 276 0.88 4.60 -10.32
C ASP A 276 1.96 5.68 -10.55
N ALA A 277 1.65 6.66 -11.41
CA ALA A 277 2.48 7.81 -11.72
C ALA A 277 2.89 8.65 -10.50
N GLY A 278 2.14 8.56 -9.38
CA GLY A 278 2.51 9.17 -8.10
C GLY A 278 3.82 8.62 -7.51
N TYR A 279 4.17 7.37 -7.81
CA TYR A 279 5.37 6.70 -7.31
C TYR A 279 6.58 6.88 -8.23
N ALA A 280 6.41 7.52 -9.40
CA ALA A 280 7.47 7.76 -10.37
C ALA A 280 8.49 8.80 -9.85
N THR A 281 9.37 8.35 -8.94
CA THR A 281 10.44 9.14 -8.32
C THR A 281 11.79 8.47 -8.54
N ALA A 282 12.86 9.26 -8.63
CA ALA A 282 14.21 8.72 -8.81
C ALA A 282 14.64 7.80 -7.66
N ALA A 283 14.24 8.13 -6.43
CA ALA A 283 14.50 7.31 -5.23
C ALA A 283 13.90 5.91 -5.36
N ILE A 284 12.64 5.80 -5.80
CA ILE A 284 11.99 4.50 -6.02
C ILE A 284 12.63 3.77 -7.19
N ALA A 285 12.92 4.46 -8.30
CA ALA A 285 13.55 3.83 -9.45
C ALA A 285 14.92 3.20 -9.10
N LYS A 286 15.78 3.94 -8.38
CA LYS A 286 17.06 3.43 -7.87
C LYS A 286 16.83 2.30 -6.87
N GLY A 287 15.94 2.49 -5.90
CA GLY A 287 15.66 1.47 -4.89
C GLY A 287 15.16 0.14 -5.48
N LEU A 288 14.39 0.16 -6.56
CA LEU A 288 13.97 -1.04 -7.26
C LEU A 288 15.11 -1.70 -8.02
N GLU A 289 15.98 -0.92 -8.66
CA GLU A 289 17.15 -1.45 -9.35
C GLU A 289 18.17 -2.08 -8.38
N ASP A 290 18.45 -1.43 -7.24
CA ASP A 290 19.35 -1.95 -6.20
C ASP A 290 18.85 -3.31 -5.66
N ARG A 291 17.55 -3.59 -5.81
CA ARG A 291 16.89 -4.84 -5.40
C ARG A 291 16.74 -5.84 -6.53
N ASP A 292 17.18 -5.52 -7.75
CA ASP A 292 16.98 -6.28 -8.99
C ASP A 292 15.49 -6.55 -9.31
N ILE A 293 14.62 -5.57 -9.03
CA ILE A 293 13.17 -5.66 -9.23
C ILE A 293 12.73 -4.81 -10.42
N LEU A 294 11.97 -5.41 -11.33
CA LEU A 294 11.41 -4.68 -12.48
C LEU A 294 10.30 -3.73 -12.04
N GLY A 295 10.60 -2.42 -12.03
CA GLY A 295 9.61 -1.38 -11.76
C GLY A 295 8.86 -0.90 -13.01
N VAL A 296 7.53 -1.03 -13.01
CA VAL A 296 6.65 -0.44 -14.03
C VAL A 296 5.81 0.66 -13.38
N THR A 297 6.19 1.92 -13.61
CA THR A 297 5.46 3.08 -13.08
C THR A 297 4.61 3.75 -14.14
N GLY A 298 3.41 4.22 -13.78
CA GLY A 298 2.56 5.03 -14.66
C GLY A 298 3.29 6.25 -15.24
N TYR A 299 3.09 6.52 -16.54
CA TYR A 299 3.77 7.62 -17.21
C TYR A 299 3.14 8.98 -16.84
N ARG A 300 3.92 9.86 -16.21
CA ARG A 300 3.54 11.27 -16.01
C ARG A 300 4.17 12.14 -17.09
N ARG A 301 3.35 12.90 -17.83
CA ARG A 301 3.86 13.92 -18.77
C ARG A 301 4.60 15.01 -17.98
N PRO A 302 5.89 15.26 -18.25
CA PRO A 302 6.60 16.37 -17.63
C PRO A 302 5.99 17.70 -18.09
N ASN A 303 5.77 18.64 -17.16
CA ASN A 303 5.41 20.00 -17.50
C ASN A 303 6.64 20.68 -18.11
N LEU A 304 6.63 20.85 -19.42
CA LEU A 304 7.72 21.50 -20.15
C LEU A 304 7.54 23.02 -20.02
N ARG A 305 8.61 23.73 -19.66
CA ARG A 305 8.61 25.20 -19.77
C ARG A 305 8.49 25.60 -21.24
N GLU A 306 7.75 26.65 -21.51
CA GLU A 306 7.56 27.18 -22.87
C GLU A 306 8.94 27.48 -23.50
N GLY A 307 9.16 27.00 -24.73
CA GLY A 307 10.44 27.12 -25.45
C GLY A 307 11.43 25.96 -25.25
N TYR A 308 11.18 25.01 -24.35
CA TYR A 308 12.05 23.83 -24.20
C TYR A 308 11.65 22.70 -25.15
N ILE A 309 12.62 21.88 -25.56
CA ILE A 309 12.38 20.70 -26.41
C ILE A 309 12.06 19.48 -25.52
N PRO A 310 11.02 18.68 -25.81
CA PRO A 310 10.70 17.48 -25.04
C PRO A 310 11.79 16.39 -25.11
N LYS A 311 12.05 15.68 -24.00
CA LYS A 311 13.07 14.58 -23.91
C LYS A 311 12.93 13.53 -25.02
N ARG A 312 11.71 13.15 -25.41
CA ARG A 312 11.46 12.15 -26.47
C ARG A 312 12.02 12.51 -27.85
N LYS A 313 12.36 13.78 -28.09
CA LYS A 313 12.97 14.20 -29.35
C LYS A 313 14.50 14.06 -29.33
N TYR A 314 15.09 13.76 -28.17
CA TYR A 314 16.52 13.48 -28.04
C TYR A 314 16.74 11.97 -28.17
N VAL A 315 17.84 11.58 -28.83
CA VAL A 315 18.24 10.19 -29.00
C VAL A 315 19.50 9.96 -28.16
N TYR A 316 19.49 8.94 -27.29
CA TYR A 316 20.67 8.57 -26.53
C TYR A 316 21.61 7.73 -27.39
N ASP A 317 22.91 8.06 -27.36
CA ASP A 317 24.00 7.40 -28.07
C ASP A 317 24.85 6.64 -27.03
N PRO A 318 24.68 5.30 -26.91
CA PRO A 318 25.35 4.48 -25.89
C PRO A 318 26.87 4.45 -26.03
N GLU A 319 27.39 4.49 -27.27
CA GLU A 319 28.83 4.42 -27.52
C GLU A 319 29.58 5.63 -26.98
N ARG A 320 28.90 6.79 -26.96
CA ARG A 320 29.49 8.09 -26.58
C ARG A 320 28.98 8.61 -25.25
N ASP A 321 28.11 7.85 -24.59
CA ASP A 321 27.39 8.25 -23.38
C ASP A 321 26.85 9.70 -23.46
N ALA A 322 26.13 9.99 -24.55
CA ALA A 322 25.71 11.34 -24.89
C ALA A 322 24.31 11.38 -25.51
N TYR A 323 23.62 12.50 -25.39
CA TYR A 323 22.33 12.71 -26.04
C TYR A 323 22.49 13.51 -27.32
N ARG A 324 21.84 13.10 -28.39
CA ARG A 324 21.76 13.87 -29.64
C ARG A 324 20.44 14.63 -29.69
N CYS A 325 20.51 15.95 -29.86
CA CYS A 325 19.32 16.78 -29.98
C CYS A 325 18.69 16.68 -31.37
N PRO A 326 17.44 17.17 -31.57
CA PRO A 326 16.78 17.17 -32.88
C PRO A 326 17.54 17.92 -33.97
N GLU A 327 18.35 18.90 -33.57
CA GLU A 327 19.22 19.67 -34.46
C GLU A 327 20.57 18.98 -34.74
N GLY A 328 20.73 17.73 -34.28
CA GLY A 328 21.90 16.89 -34.55
C GLY A 328 23.11 17.15 -33.66
N GLN A 329 23.07 18.14 -32.76
CA GLN A 329 24.16 18.44 -31.83
C GLN A 329 24.28 17.36 -30.75
N LEU A 330 25.54 17.03 -30.42
CA LEU A 330 25.86 16.11 -29.34
C LEU A 330 25.91 16.87 -28.00
N LEU A 331 25.16 16.37 -27.03
CA LEU A 331 25.08 16.88 -25.67
C LEU A 331 25.83 15.89 -24.78
N SER A 332 26.98 16.31 -24.25
CA SER A 332 27.78 15.52 -23.33
C SER A 332 27.54 15.95 -21.88
N TYR A 333 27.83 15.06 -20.94
CA TYR A 333 27.78 15.35 -19.51
C TYR A 333 28.58 16.62 -19.17
N ALA A 334 27.95 17.56 -18.46
CA ALA A 334 28.61 18.76 -17.97
C ALA A 334 28.94 18.65 -16.49
N THR A 335 27.93 18.37 -15.67
CA THR A 335 28.01 18.25 -14.22
C THR A 335 26.69 17.71 -13.67
N THR A 336 26.74 17.08 -12.49
CA THR A 336 25.54 16.80 -11.69
C THR A 336 25.32 17.89 -10.65
N ASP A 337 24.07 18.33 -10.50
CA ASP A 337 23.66 19.36 -9.54
C ASP A 337 23.40 18.78 -8.14
N ARG A 338 23.12 19.65 -7.17
CA ARG A 338 22.84 19.24 -5.77
C ARG A 338 21.54 18.46 -5.61
N ASN A 339 20.65 18.47 -6.59
CA ASN A 339 19.41 17.71 -6.56
C ASN A 339 19.58 16.33 -7.21
N GLY A 340 20.81 15.94 -7.57
CA GLY A 340 21.12 14.70 -8.28
C GLY A 340 20.81 14.76 -9.77
N THR A 341 20.48 15.93 -10.32
CA THR A 341 20.14 16.05 -11.75
C THR A 341 21.41 16.21 -12.56
N ALA A 342 21.62 15.30 -13.51
CA ALA A 342 22.69 15.41 -14.49
C ALA A 342 22.35 16.54 -15.48
N ILE A 343 23.26 17.51 -15.58
CA ILE A 343 23.21 18.60 -16.55
C ILE A 343 24.04 18.21 -17.74
N ILE A 344 23.39 18.16 -18.90
CA ILE A 344 23.99 17.81 -20.18
C ILE A 344 23.95 19.05 -21.08
N THR A 345 25.08 19.40 -21.71
CA THR A 345 25.18 20.62 -22.53
C THR A 345 25.90 20.35 -23.84
N ALA A 346 25.55 21.12 -24.88
CA ALA A 346 26.27 21.10 -26.14
C ALA A 346 27.70 21.58 -25.96
N THR A 347 28.67 20.90 -26.59
CA THR A 347 30.04 21.39 -26.69
C THR A 347 30.04 22.74 -27.41
N ARG A 348 30.43 23.81 -26.72
CA ARG A 348 30.55 25.16 -27.29
C ARG A 348 31.63 25.20 -28.38
N LYS A 349 31.24 24.94 -29.63
CA LYS A 349 31.90 25.45 -30.83
C LYS A 349 30.81 25.87 -31.84
N ASN A 350 30.51 27.17 -31.86
CA ASN A 350 29.83 27.90 -32.94
C ASN A 350 28.39 27.54 -33.31
N ALA A 351 27.42 27.74 -32.42
CA ALA A 351 26.01 27.93 -32.84
C ALA A 351 25.24 28.78 -31.82
N ALA A 352 24.25 29.54 -32.31
CA ALA A 352 23.32 30.36 -31.54
C ALA A 352 22.70 29.58 -30.36
N PRO A 353 22.24 30.25 -29.28
CA PRO A 353 21.80 29.59 -28.06
C PRO A 353 20.42 28.99 -28.25
N VAL A 354 20.32 27.92 -29.03
CA VAL A 354 19.21 26.97 -28.85
C VAL A 354 19.50 26.30 -27.52
N LEU A 355 18.73 26.64 -26.49
CA LEU A 355 18.80 26.03 -25.16
C LEU A 355 18.38 24.55 -25.25
N CYS A 356 19.24 23.71 -25.83
CA CYS A 356 19.20 22.27 -25.68
C CYS A 356 19.65 21.94 -24.26
N TRP A 357 18.74 22.11 -23.31
CA TRP A 357 18.95 21.87 -21.89
C TRP A 357 18.10 20.67 -21.49
N LEU A 358 18.76 19.57 -21.14
CA LEU A 358 18.08 18.36 -20.68
C LEU A 358 18.52 18.08 -19.24
N PRO A 359 17.70 18.46 -18.23
CA PRO A 359 17.87 17.93 -16.89
C PRO A 359 17.47 16.46 -16.94
N VAL A 360 18.45 15.56 -16.85
CA VAL A 360 18.21 14.12 -16.77
C VAL A 360 18.28 13.76 -15.29
N PRO A 361 17.19 13.26 -14.66
CA PRO A 361 17.35 12.58 -13.38
C PRO A 361 18.34 11.43 -13.60
N PRO A 362 19.13 11.03 -12.58
CA PRO A 362 20.03 9.90 -12.74
C PRO A 362 19.14 8.71 -13.05
N MET A 363 19.15 8.28 -14.31
CA MET A 363 18.59 7.00 -14.68
C MET A 363 19.75 6.03 -14.59
N PRO A 364 19.52 4.88 -13.97
CA PRO A 364 20.42 3.78 -14.23
C PRO A 364 20.45 3.48 -15.72
N THR A 365 21.64 3.15 -16.19
CA THR A 365 21.90 2.77 -17.57
C THR A 365 20.95 1.64 -17.95
N THR A 366 20.10 1.92 -18.94
CA THR A 366 19.03 1.04 -19.44
C THR A 366 19.55 -0.19 -20.20
N GLU A 367 20.81 -0.57 -19.99
CA GLU A 367 21.52 -1.59 -20.78
C GLU A 367 21.43 -3.02 -20.24
N LYS A 368 20.65 -3.28 -19.19
CA LYS A 368 20.27 -4.66 -18.82
C LYS A 368 18.85 -5.06 -19.24
N LEU A 369 18.00 -4.10 -19.63
CA LEU A 369 16.61 -4.37 -20.06
C LEU A 369 16.49 -4.94 -21.50
N SER A 370 17.52 -4.79 -22.35
CA SER A 370 17.51 -5.35 -23.71
C SER A 370 18.02 -6.80 -23.79
N ARG A 371 18.71 -7.29 -22.75
CA ARG A 371 19.34 -8.62 -22.80
C ARG A 371 18.39 -9.77 -22.45
N ALA A 372 17.34 -9.51 -21.66
CA ALA A 372 16.31 -10.48 -21.31
C ALA A 372 15.27 -10.73 -22.43
N MET A 373 15.17 -9.84 -23.43
CA MET A 373 14.21 -9.93 -24.54
C MET A 373 14.78 -10.61 -25.81
N SER A 374 16.01 -11.14 -25.76
CA SER A 374 16.64 -11.85 -26.90
C SER A 374 16.46 -13.38 -26.89
N GLY A 375 15.52 -13.88 -26.10
CA GLY A 375 15.02 -15.25 -26.19
C GLY A 375 14.00 -15.37 -27.33
N LYS A 376 14.46 -15.84 -28.49
CA LYS A 376 13.69 -16.21 -29.69
C LYS A 376 12.27 -16.72 -29.41
N THR A 377 11.29 -16.18 -30.15
CA THR A 377 10.22 -16.98 -30.78
C THR A 377 9.56 -16.22 -31.95
N PRO A 378 9.00 -16.94 -32.93
CA PRO A 378 8.93 -16.53 -34.32
C PRO A 378 7.72 -15.66 -34.66
N GLU A 379 7.82 -15.03 -35.82
CA GLU A 379 6.76 -14.37 -36.57
C GLU A 379 5.45 -15.18 -36.60
N THR A 380 4.37 -14.61 -36.07
CA THR A 380 3.02 -14.83 -36.60
C THR A 380 2.25 -13.53 -36.49
N GLY A 381 1.93 -12.95 -37.64
CA GLY A 381 1.12 -11.74 -37.74
C GLY A 381 -0.33 -12.01 -37.40
N LEU A 382 -0.95 -11.07 -36.69
CA LEU A 382 -2.39 -10.88 -36.63
C LEU A 382 -2.67 -9.38 -36.49
N THR A 383 -3.35 -8.83 -37.49
CA THR A 383 -3.89 -7.47 -37.56
C THR A 383 -4.95 -7.22 -36.48
N PRO A 384 -5.07 -5.98 -35.98
CA PRO A 384 -6.06 -5.65 -34.96
C PRO A 384 -7.45 -5.51 -35.59
N ILE A 385 -8.46 -6.09 -34.93
CA ILE A 385 -9.87 -5.78 -35.18
C ILE A 385 -10.40 -5.14 -33.89
N VAL A 386 -10.91 -3.91 -34.07
CA VAL A 386 -11.83 -3.07 -33.27
C VAL A 386 -11.91 -3.31 -31.77
#